data_AF-A0A1F7S937-F1
#
_entry.id   AF-A0A1F7S937-F1
#
_cell.length_a   1.000
_cell.length_b   1.000
_cell.length_c   1.000
_cell.angle_alpha   90.00
_cell.angle_beta   90.00
_cell.angle_gamma   90.00
#
_symmetry.space_group_name_H-M   'P 1'
#
loop_
_entity.id
_entity.type
_entity.pdbx_description
1 polymer ?
#
loop_
_entity_poly.entity_id
_entity_poly.type
_entity_poly.pdbx_seq_one_letter_code
_entity_poly.pdbx_strand_id
1 'polypeptide(L)'
;MLFKESAFRGVINRSYYAMFYSLLALLATKKLGSSKHSGVISLFDREFIKEGIFKPDLSRSLRIAFDRRQTHDYGEMNEVTLEIANDSINDAEKFLKNIEEYLRMNGFIKD
;
A
#
# COMPACT_ATOMS: atom_id res chain seq x y z
N MET A 1 17.70 -17.95 12.85
CA MET A 1 16.46 -17.25 13.24
C MET A 1 16.49 -15.80 12.75
N LEU A 2 17.47 -14.99 13.15
CA LEU A 2 17.65 -13.57 12.75
C LEU A 2 17.59 -13.27 11.23
N PHE A 3 18.20 -14.12 10.39
CA PHE A 3 18.20 -13.89 8.93
C PHE A 3 16.79 -13.96 8.30
N LYS A 4 15.91 -14.85 8.81
CA LYS A 4 14.55 -15.00 8.28
C LYS A 4 13.68 -13.81 8.67
N GLU A 5 13.77 -13.34 9.91
CA GLU A 5 13.07 -12.13 10.36
C GLU A 5 13.51 -10.89 9.57
N SER A 6 14.80 -10.75 9.30
CA SER A 6 15.32 -9.66 8.46
C SER A 6 14.74 -9.70 7.04
N ALA A 7 14.67 -10.90 6.43
CA ALA A 7 14.06 -11.08 5.13
C ALA A 7 12.55 -10.74 5.13
N PHE A 8 11.80 -11.19 6.14
CA PHE A 8 10.37 -10.91 6.25
C PHE A 8 10.07 -9.41 6.46
N ARG A 9 10.88 -8.72 7.26
CA ARG A 9 10.83 -7.25 7.38
C ARG A 9 11.08 -6.56 6.04
N GLY A 10 12.07 -7.04 5.29
CA GLY A 10 12.35 -6.55 3.94
C GLY A 10 11.16 -6.70 2.99
N VAL A 11 10.44 -7.82 3.06
CA VAL A 11 9.23 -8.07 2.28
C VAL A 11 8.13 -7.07 2.64
N ILE A 12 7.79 -6.93 3.93
CA ILE A 12 6.74 -6.00 4.39
C ILE A 12 7.02 -4.58 3.91
N ASN A 13 8.27 -4.12 4.05
CA ASN A 13 8.66 -2.78 3.64
C ASN A 13 8.49 -2.58 2.11
N ARG A 14 8.93 -3.56 1.31
CA ARG A 14 8.79 -3.49 -0.15
C ARG A 14 7.33 -3.56 -0.61
N SER A 15 6.52 -4.41 0.02
CA SER A 15 5.07 -4.48 -0.23
C SER A 15 4.40 -3.13 -0.01
N TYR A 16 4.68 -2.48 1.13
CA TYR A 16 4.17 -1.14 1.42
C TYR A 16 4.59 -0.12 0.35
N TYR A 17 5.88 -0.05 0.01
CA TYR A 17 6.36 0.93 -0.97
C TYR A 17 5.81 0.68 -2.37
N ALA A 18 5.59 -0.57 -2.77
CA ALA A 18 4.93 -0.89 -4.04
C ALA A 18 3.50 -0.30 -4.07
N MET A 19 2.72 -0.51 -3.01
CA MET A 19 1.38 0.10 -2.88
C MET A 19 1.45 1.63 -2.84
N PHE A 20 2.43 2.20 -2.13
CA PHE A 20 2.56 3.64 -2.00
C PHE A 20 2.91 4.32 -3.32
N TYR A 21 3.83 3.76 -4.10
CA TYR A 21 4.21 4.33 -5.39
C TYR A 21 3.09 4.21 -6.43
N SER A 22 2.35 3.10 -6.46
CA SER A 22 1.17 3.00 -7.33
C SER A 22 0.09 4.00 -6.92
N LEU A 23 -0.08 4.24 -5.61
CA LEU A 23 -0.99 5.28 -5.13
C LEU A 23 -0.53 6.69 -5.55
N LEU A 24 0.77 6.99 -5.52
CA LEU A 24 1.27 8.27 -6.04
C LEU A 24 0.98 8.43 -7.54
N ALA A 25 1.16 7.37 -8.33
CA ALA A 25 0.79 7.38 -9.74
C ALA A 25 -0.72 7.63 -9.93
N LEU A 26 -1.56 6.98 -9.11
CA LEU A 26 -3.00 7.22 -9.10
C LEU A 26 -3.34 8.68 -8.78
N LEU A 27 -2.77 9.27 -7.73
CA LEU A 27 -3.03 10.67 -7.37
C LEU A 27 -2.56 11.66 -8.45
N ALA A 28 -1.48 11.34 -9.15
CA ALA A 28 -0.98 12.15 -10.25
C ALA A 28 -2.00 12.29 -11.39
N THR A 29 -2.86 11.28 -11.62
CA THR A 29 -3.96 11.37 -12.60
C THR A 29 -4.94 12.51 -12.31
N LYS A 30 -5.09 12.87 -11.03
CA LYS A 30 -5.91 14.01 -10.56
C LYS A 30 -5.08 15.26 -10.25
N LYS A 31 -3.78 15.27 -10.56
CA LYS A 31 -2.81 16.34 -10.19
C LYS A 31 -2.76 16.61 -8.67
N LEU A 32 -2.95 15.56 -7.86
CA LEU A 32 -2.91 15.62 -6.40
C LEU A 32 -1.60 15.04 -5.86
N GLY A 33 -1.20 15.49 -4.68
CA GLY A 33 -0.01 14.98 -4.00
C GLY A 33 0.14 15.49 -2.57
N SER A 34 0.95 14.80 -1.78
CA SER A 34 1.33 15.22 -0.43
C SER A 34 2.76 14.79 -0.13
N SER A 35 3.49 15.60 0.63
CA SER A 35 4.83 15.26 1.13
C SER A 35 4.80 14.30 2.32
N LYS A 36 3.62 14.04 2.89
CA LYS A 36 3.44 13.13 4.03
C LYS A 36 2.70 11.87 3.60
N HIS A 37 3.19 10.70 4.03
CA HIS A 37 2.54 9.41 3.77
C HIS A 37 1.07 9.39 4.20
N SER A 38 0.77 9.90 5.41
CA SER A 38 -0.61 10.00 5.91
C SER A 38 -1.48 10.91 5.04
N GLY A 39 -0.92 11.99 4.48
CA GLY A 39 -1.62 12.88 3.56
C GLY A 39 -1.98 12.20 2.24
N VAL A 40 -1.07 11.39 1.68
CA VAL A 40 -1.33 10.57 0.49
C VAL A 40 -2.49 9.58 0.73
N ILE A 41 -2.49 8.91 1.89
CA ILE A 41 -3.58 7.98 2.27
C ILE A 41 -4.90 8.72 2.46
N SER A 42 -4.91 9.90 3.10
CA SER A 42 -6.12 10.71 3.25
C SER A 42 -6.69 11.19 1.91
N LEU A 43 -5.84 11.54 0.95
CA LEU A 43 -6.27 11.90 -0.40
C LEU A 43 -6.88 10.69 -1.11
N PHE A 44 -6.29 9.50 -0.98
CA PHE A 44 -6.88 8.27 -1.53
C PHE A 44 -8.30 8.03 -1.02
N ASP A 45 -8.49 8.12 0.30
CA ASP A 45 -9.80 7.92 0.92
C ASP A 45 -10.83 8.92 0.40
N ARG A 46 -10.45 10.20 0.33
CA ARG A 46 -11.35 11.26 -0.09
C ARG A 46 -11.74 11.12 -1.56
N GLU A 47 -10.78 10.86 -2.42
CA GLU A 47 -10.94 11.02 -3.88
C GLU A 47 -11.36 9.75 -4.62
N PHE A 48 -11.20 8.59 -3.98
CA PHE A 48 -11.46 7.30 -4.61
C PHE A 48 -12.29 6.35 -3.76
N ILE A 49 -12.14 6.34 -2.42
CA ILE A 49 -12.96 5.47 -1.57
C ILE A 49 -14.33 6.09 -1.32
N LYS A 50 -14.39 7.34 -0.87
CA LYS A 50 -15.66 8.03 -0.59
C LYS A 50 -16.51 8.25 -1.85
N GLU A 51 -15.85 8.43 -2.99
CA GLU A 51 -16.50 8.53 -4.30
C GLU A 51 -16.95 7.16 -4.84
N GLY A 52 -16.69 6.06 -4.13
CA GLY A 52 -17.13 4.71 -4.52
C GLY A 52 -16.36 4.09 -5.69
N ILE A 53 -15.23 4.69 -6.10
CA ILE A 53 -14.38 4.19 -7.19
C ILE A 53 -13.69 2.89 -6.80
N PHE A 54 -13.18 2.82 -5.56
CA PHE A 54 -12.63 1.60 -4.98
C PHE A 54 -13.37 1.19 -3.72
N LYS A 55 -13.31 -0.11 -3.41
CA LYS A 55 -13.89 -0.66 -2.18
C LYS A 55 -13.09 -0.22 -0.95
N PRO A 56 -13.75 0.04 0.20
CA PRO A 56 -13.07 0.44 1.44
C PRO A 56 -11.95 -0.50 1.91
N ASP A 57 -12.03 -1.79 1.56
CA ASP A 57 -11.01 -2.78 1.92
C ASP A 57 -9.62 -2.44 1.35
N LEU A 58 -9.52 -1.76 0.21
CA LEU A 58 -8.22 -1.33 -0.33
C LEU A 58 -7.54 -0.30 0.59
N SER A 59 -8.30 0.64 1.14
CA SER A 59 -7.77 1.61 2.11
C SER A 59 -7.37 0.92 3.41
N ARG A 60 -8.16 -0.05 3.86
CA ARG A 60 -7.82 -0.86 5.03
C ARG A 60 -6.50 -1.60 4.83
N SER A 61 -6.31 -2.31 3.71
CA SER A 61 -5.06 -3.00 3.39
C SER A 61 -3.86 -2.04 3.33
N LEU A 62 -4.03 -0.85 2.72
CA LEU A 62 -2.97 0.16 2.67
C LEU A 62 -2.57 0.69 4.05
N ARG A 63 -3.56 0.94 4.92
CA ARG A 63 -3.31 1.39 6.30
C ARG A 63 -2.61 0.31 7.11
N ILE A 64 -3.05 -0.95 7.00
CA ILE A 64 -2.37 -2.09 7.63
C ILE A 64 -0.92 -2.20 7.16
N ALA A 65 -0.65 -2.07 5.86
CA ALA A 65 0.71 -2.12 5.33
C ALA A 65 1.56 -0.93 5.84
N PHE A 66 0.98 0.27 5.95
CA PHE A 66 1.64 1.43 6.53
C PHE A 66 1.99 1.22 8.00
N ASP A 67 1.03 0.71 8.78
CA ASP A 67 1.20 0.44 10.21
C ASP A 67 2.26 -0.64 10.42
N ARG A 68 2.18 -1.77 9.71
CA ARG A 68 3.20 -2.84 9.74
C ARG A 68 4.59 -2.28 9.47
N ARG A 69 4.74 -1.36 8.50
CA ARG A 69 6.01 -0.67 8.21
C ARG A 69 6.45 0.28 9.34
N GLN A 70 5.53 0.94 10.05
CA GLN A 70 5.86 1.86 11.15
C GLN A 70 6.17 1.17 12.47
N THR A 71 5.50 0.05 12.80
CA THR A 71 5.74 -0.71 14.03
C THR A 71 7.19 -1.22 14.12
N HIS A 72 7.95 -1.15 13.02
CA HIS A 72 9.37 -1.48 12.97
C HIS A 72 10.31 -0.38 13.48
N ASP A 73 9.89 0.89 13.53
CA ASP A 73 10.78 1.98 13.94
C ASP A 73 10.74 2.24 15.47
N TYR A 74 9.63 1.95 16.18
CA TYR A 74 9.46 2.39 17.58
C TYR A 74 8.54 1.56 18.53
N GLY A 75 8.17 0.31 18.22
CA GLY A 75 7.25 -0.45 19.09
C GLY A 75 7.66 -1.90 19.29
N GLU A 76 7.60 -2.34 20.54
CA GLU A 76 7.80 -3.68 21.10
C GLU A 76 7.70 -4.87 20.13
N MET A 77 8.54 -5.88 20.41
CA MET A 77 8.72 -7.15 19.68
C MET A 77 7.42 -7.82 19.21
N ASN A 78 6.82 -7.35 18.12
CA ASN A 78 5.95 -8.18 17.31
C ASN A 78 6.83 -9.04 16.42
N GLU A 79 6.88 -10.33 16.72
CA GLU A 79 7.64 -11.31 15.95
C GLU A 79 7.12 -11.26 14.49
N VAL A 80 8.00 -10.86 13.57
CA VAL A 80 7.61 -10.80 12.16
C VAL A 80 7.56 -12.22 11.63
N THR A 81 6.36 -12.71 11.33
CA THR A 81 6.14 -14.07 10.87
C THR A 81 6.12 -14.15 9.35
N LEU A 82 6.32 -15.37 8.83
CA LEU A 82 6.15 -15.68 7.40
C LEU A 82 4.72 -15.38 6.94
N GLU A 83 3.72 -15.61 7.80
CA GLU A 83 2.31 -15.33 7.52
C GLU A 83 2.08 -13.83 7.28
N ILE A 84 2.58 -12.96 8.16
CA ILE A 84 2.46 -11.50 7.99
C ILE A 84 3.17 -11.03 6.71
N ALA A 85 4.32 -11.62 6.39
CA ALA A 85 5.05 -11.31 5.16
C ALA A 85 4.25 -11.70 3.90
N ASN A 86 3.67 -12.91 3.90
CA ASN A 86 2.84 -13.40 2.81
C ASN A 86 1.55 -12.58 2.66
N ASP A 87 0.88 -12.23 3.77
CA ASP A 87 -0.28 -11.36 3.76
C ASP A 87 0.05 -10.00 3.16
N SER A 88 1.21 -9.44 3.51
CA SER A 88 1.66 -8.16 2.97
C SER A 88 1.95 -8.22 1.46
N ILE A 89 2.45 -9.35 0.94
CA ILE A 89 2.57 -9.57 -0.51
C ILE A 89 1.19 -9.64 -1.15
N ASN A 90 0.30 -10.49 -0.62
CA ASN A 90 -1.05 -10.69 -1.17
C ASN A 90 -1.87 -9.39 -1.19
N ASP A 91 -1.77 -8.59 -0.12
CA ASP A 91 -2.40 -7.28 -0.03
C ASP A 91 -1.84 -6.31 -1.08
N ALA A 92 -0.51 -6.30 -1.25
CA ALA A 92 0.14 -5.45 -2.24
C ALA A 92 -0.24 -5.84 -3.67
N GLU A 93 -0.25 -7.13 -4.00
CA GLU A 93 -0.64 -7.61 -5.33
C GLU A 93 -2.09 -7.24 -5.67
N LYS A 94 -3.02 -7.48 -4.73
CA LYS A 94 -4.43 -7.09 -4.91
C LYS A 94 -4.57 -5.59 -5.11
N PHE A 95 -3.87 -4.79 -4.31
CA PHE A 95 -3.93 -3.33 -4.39
C PHE A 95 -3.37 -2.84 -5.73
N LEU A 96 -2.17 -3.29 -6.12
CA LEU A 96 -1.53 -2.96 -7.39
C LEU A 96 -2.42 -3.31 -8.58
N LYS A 97 -3.01 -4.50 -8.59
CA LYS A 97 -3.91 -4.93 -9.65
C LYS A 97 -5.11 -3.99 -9.81
N ASN A 98 -5.76 -3.60 -8.73
CA ASN A 98 -6.89 -2.68 -8.79
C ASN A 98 -6.49 -1.29 -9.30
N ILE A 99 -5.32 -0.78 -8.87
CA ILE A 99 -4.82 0.51 -9.35
C ILE A 99 -4.45 0.43 -10.83
N GLU A 100 -3.78 -0.63 -11.25
CA GLU A 100 -3.40 -0.85 -12.65
C GLU A 100 -4.65 -0.96 -13.55
N GLU A 101 -5.63 -1.77 -13.16
CA GLU A 101 -6.91 -1.90 -13.88
C GLU A 101 -7.60 -0.54 -14.03
N TYR A 102 -7.67 0.25 -12.96
CA TYR A 102 -8.22 1.60 -13.02
C TYR A 102 -7.44 2.49 -13.99
N LEU A 103 -6.10 2.52 -13.90
CA LEU A 103 -5.25 3.34 -14.76
C LEU A 103 -5.41 2.94 -16.24
N ARG A 104 -5.49 1.64 -16.53
CA ARG A 104 -5.70 1.09 -17.87
C ARG A 104 -7.06 1.46 -18.43
N MET A 105 -8.14 1.22 -17.65
CA MET A 105 -9.51 1.56 -18.06
C MET A 105 -9.72 3.05 -18.32
N ASN A 106 -8.94 3.91 -17.67
CA ASN A 106 -9.00 5.36 -17.85
C ASN A 106 -7.90 5.90 -18.80
N GLY A 107 -7.16 5.03 -19.50
CA GLY A 107 -6.21 5.42 -20.56
C GLY A 107 -4.90 6.05 -20.09
N PHE A 108 -4.53 5.89 -18.81
CA PHE A 108 -3.29 6.44 -18.26
C PHE A 108 -2.05 5.58 -18.53
N ILE A 109 -2.23 4.28 -18.80
CA ILE A 109 -1.16 3.33 -19.13
C ILE A 109 -1.59 2.44 -20.31
N LYS A 110 -0.62 1.97 -21.10
CA LYS A 110 -0.84 1.09 -22.27
C LYS A 110 -0.64 -0.38 -21.90
N ASP A 111 -1.11 -1.28 -22.77
CA ASP A 111 -0.87 -2.73 -22.73
C ASP A 111 0.62 -3.08 -22.89
#